data_AF-A0A7J7M4H8-F1
#
_entry.id   AF-A0A7J7M4H8-F1
#
_cell.length_a   1.000
_cell.length_b   1.000
_cell.length_c   1.000
_cell.angle_alpha   90.00
_cell.angle_beta   90.00
_cell.angle_gamma   90.00
#
_symmetry.space_group_name_H-M   'P 1'
#
loop_
_entity.id
_entity.type
_entity.pdbx_description
1 polymer ?
#
loop_
_entity_poly.entity_id
_entity_poly.type
_entity_poly.pdbx_seq_one_letter_code
_entity_poly.pdbx_strand_id
1 'polypeptide(L)'
;MDYPSEAYVTVLNSSETYVCGAITLAQGIIQTNTTKDLVLLVDKAKTEKSRGALQIARWKIKNIYRFRNPHEKKNAYNEWNSSKLCVWQLTEYGKIIFIVSDVIILRNINKFFAFPQLSNMIK
;
A
#
# COMPACT_ATOMS: atom_id res chain seq x y z
N MET A 1 14.87 7.62 22.20
CA MET A 1 13.52 7.07 21.96
C MET A 1 13.42 6.85 20.47
N ASP A 2 13.34 5.60 20.01
CA ASP A 2 13.00 5.33 18.62
C ASP A 2 11.56 5.79 18.40
N TYR A 3 11.40 6.81 17.56
CA TYR A 3 10.06 7.16 17.08
C TYR A 3 9.52 5.97 16.28
N PRO A 4 8.26 5.59 16.49
CA PRO A 4 7.68 4.49 15.74
C PRO A 4 7.79 4.78 14.24
N SER A 5 8.18 3.77 13.48
CA SER A 5 8.44 3.93 12.04
C SER A 5 7.21 4.42 11.29
N GLU A 6 7.41 5.06 10.15
CA GLU A 6 6.35 5.60 9.29
C GLU A 6 6.49 5.03 7.87
N ALA A 7 5.35 4.72 7.23
CA ALA A 7 5.34 4.06 5.93
C ALA A 7 4.30 4.62 4.95
N TYR A 8 4.69 4.63 3.67
CA TYR A 8 3.75 4.61 2.56
C TYR A 8 3.29 3.17 2.33
N VAL A 9 1.98 2.96 2.26
CA VAL A 9 1.39 1.63 2.16
C VAL A 9 0.53 1.56 0.91
N THR A 10 0.67 0.48 0.14
CA THR A 10 -0.29 0.15 -0.92
C THR A 10 -0.69 -1.32 -0.86
N VAL A 11 -1.85 -1.66 -1.41
CA VAL A 11 -2.39 -3.03 -1.39
C VAL A 11 -2.58 -3.50 -2.83
N LEU A 12 -1.98 -4.64 -3.16
CA LEU A 12 -2.20 -5.32 -4.44
C LEU A 12 -3.02 -6.59 -4.22
N ASN A 13 -4.12 -6.67 -4.96
CA ASN A 13 -4.90 -7.89 -5.07
C ASN A 13 -4.26 -8.85 -6.07
N SER A 14 -4.81 -10.06 -6.21
CA SER A 14 -4.22 -11.16 -6.99
C SER A 14 -3.93 -10.83 -8.45
N SER A 15 -4.57 -9.83 -9.05
CA SER A 15 -4.34 -9.41 -10.44
C SER A 15 -2.95 -8.79 -10.67
N GLU A 16 -2.22 -9.27 -11.68
CA GLU A 16 -0.90 -8.74 -12.09
C GLU A 16 -0.98 -7.33 -12.71
N THR A 17 -2.17 -6.89 -13.11
CA THR A 17 -2.41 -5.60 -13.80
C THR A 17 -1.88 -4.37 -13.05
N TYR A 18 -1.87 -4.42 -11.72
CA TYR A 18 -1.47 -3.30 -10.87
C TYR A 18 0.01 -3.32 -10.46
N VAL A 19 0.80 -4.31 -10.90
CA VAL A 19 2.23 -4.38 -10.59
C VAL A 19 2.96 -3.17 -11.18
N CYS A 20 2.67 -2.81 -12.43
CA CYS A 20 3.24 -1.62 -13.06
C CYS A 20 2.93 -0.36 -12.25
N GLY A 21 1.66 -0.17 -11.85
CA GLY A 21 1.24 0.96 -11.03
C GLY A 21 1.97 1.04 -9.69
N ALA A 22 2.14 -0.08 -8.98
CA ALA A 22 2.91 -0.11 -7.74
C ALA A 22 4.40 0.21 -7.93
N ILE A 23 5.00 -0.23 -9.05
CA ILE A 23 6.38 0.13 -9.39
C ILE A 23 6.46 1.64 -9.67
N THR A 24 5.56 2.19 -10.49
CA THR A 24 5.49 3.62 -10.79
C THR A 24 5.28 4.47 -9.54
N LEU A 25 4.39 4.05 -8.64
CA LEU A 25 4.14 4.71 -7.37
C LEU A 25 5.40 4.74 -6.51
N ALA A 26 6.09 3.61 -6.36
CA ALA A 26 7.35 3.55 -5.60
C ALA A 26 8.40 4.50 -6.18
N GLN A 27 8.57 4.50 -7.50
CA GLN A 27 9.53 5.39 -8.16
C GLN A 27 9.17 6.87 -7.92
N GLY A 28 7.90 7.24 -8.04
CA GLY A 28 7.44 8.60 -7.74
C GLY A 28 7.73 9.01 -6.30
N ILE A 29 7.46 8.14 -5.33
CA ILE A 29 7.77 8.38 -3.91
C ILE A 29 9.29 8.54 -3.70
N ILE A 30 10.09 7.62 -4.23
CA ILE A 30 11.56 7.61 -4.08
C ILE A 30 12.19 8.87 -4.66
N GLN A 31 11.74 9.31 -5.85
CA GLN A 31 12.23 10.52 -6.50
C GLN A 31 11.97 11.81 -5.70
N THR A 32 11.07 11.75 -4.70
CA THR A 32 10.82 12.88 -3.79
C THR A 32 11.74 12.90 -2.57
N ASN A 33 12.77 12.04 -2.53
CA ASN A 33 13.74 11.91 -1.42
C ASN A 33 13.09 11.59 -0.07
N THR A 34 12.10 10.68 -0.07
CA THR A 34 11.53 10.24 1.20
C THR A 34 12.47 9.32 1.98
N THR A 35 12.42 9.41 3.30
CA THR A 35 13.09 8.48 4.23
C THR A 35 12.12 7.43 4.80
N LYS A 36 10.85 7.49 4.40
CA LYS A 36 9.78 6.61 4.91
C LYS A 36 9.83 5.25 4.24
N ASP A 37 9.36 4.24 4.95
CA ASP A 37 9.27 2.90 4.41
C ASP A 37 8.24 2.80 3.27
N LEU A 38 8.47 1.89 2.35
CA LEU A 38 7.51 1.51 1.32
C LEU A 38 7.03 0.09 1.64
N VAL A 39 5.76 -0.06 2.03
CA VAL A 39 5.17 -1.36 2.40
C VAL A 39 4.08 -1.76 1.40
N LEU A 40 4.18 -2.99 0.91
CA LEU A 40 3.25 -3.54 -0.06
C LEU A 40 2.51 -4.73 0.54
N LEU A 41 1.19 -4.60 0.69
CA LEU A 41 0.34 -5.71 1.14
C LEU A 41 -0.15 -6.52 -0.06
N VAL A 42 -0.01 -7.84 -0.02
CA VAL A 42 -0.35 -8.74 -1.14
C VAL A 42 -1.17 -9.94 -0.66
N ASP A 43 -2.29 -10.24 -1.33
CA ASP A 43 -3.25 -11.28 -0.91
C ASP A 43 -2.90 -12.73 -1.27
N LYS A 44 -2.30 -12.94 -2.44
CA LYS A 44 -1.92 -14.24 -3.01
C LYS A 44 -0.47 -14.18 -3.45
N ALA A 45 0.12 -15.35 -3.68
CA ALA A 45 1.42 -15.42 -4.34
C ALA A 45 1.33 -14.74 -5.71
N LYS A 46 1.93 -13.54 -5.82
CA LYS A 46 2.36 -12.96 -7.09
C LYS A 46 3.38 -13.90 -7.72
N THR A 47 3.49 -13.85 -9.05
CA THR A 47 4.58 -14.57 -9.72
C THR A 47 5.93 -14.15 -9.12
N GLU A 48 6.89 -15.07 -9.07
CA GLU A 48 8.22 -14.78 -8.54
C GLU A 48 8.87 -13.59 -9.25
N LYS A 49 8.64 -13.49 -10.57
CA LYS A 49 9.05 -12.35 -11.40
C LYS A 49 8.47 -11.03 -10.88
N SER A 50 7.15 -10.97 -10.64
CA SER A 50 6.50 -9.76 -10.13
C SER A 50 6.97 -9.42 -8.72
N ARG A 51 7.17 -10.40 -7.85
CA ARG A 51 7.72 -10.18 -6.50
C ARG A 51 9.12 -9.59 -6.56
N GLY A 52 9.99 -10.14 -7.39
CA GLY A 52 11.35 -9.62 -7.60
C GLY A 52 11.34 -8.17 -8.11
N ALA A 53 10.51 -7.87 -9.11
CA ALA A 53 10.38 -6.50 -9.63
C ALA A 53 9.89 -5.50 -8.55
N LEU A 54 8.93 -5.90 -7.73
CA LEU A 54 8.42 -5.08 -6.62
C LEU A 54 9.47 -4.86 -5.52
N GLN A 55 10.27 -5.88 -5.20
CA GLN A 55 11.39 -5.76 -4.24
C GLN A 55 12.49 -4.84 -4.78
N ILE A 56 12.83 -4.95 -6.08
CA ILE A 56 13.78 -4.04 -6.75
C ILE A 56 13.26 -2.59 -6.69
N ALA A 57 11.94 -2.39 -6.81
CA ALA A 57 11.29 -1.09 -6.60
C ALA A 57 11.23 -0.64 -5.12
N ARG A 58 11.94 -1.34 -4.21
CA ARG A 58 12.05 -1.07 -2.76
C ARG A 58 10.80 -1.33 -1.92
N TRP A 59 9.81 -2.05 -2.45
CA TRP A 59 8.68 -2.48 -1.63
C TRP A 59 9.09 -3.56 -0.61
N LYS A 60 8.81 -3.30 0.67
CA LYS A 60 8.76 -4.33 1.71
C LYS A 60 7.44 -5.08 1.58
N ILE A 61 7.50 -6.27 0.99
CA ILE A 61 6.31 -7.07 0.71
C ILE A 61 5.85 -7.81 1.96
N LYS A 62 4.58 -7.60 2.35
CA LYS A 62 3.90 -8.35 3.39
C LYS A 62 2.69 -9.08 2.81
N ASN A 63 2.61 -10.38 3.09
CA ASN A 63 1.45 -11.15 2.68
C ASN A 63 0.30 -10.88 3.65
N ILE A 64 -0.90 -10.67 3.13
CA ILE A 64 -2.13 -10.52 3.91
C ILE A 64 -3.11 -11.62 3.53
N TYR A 65 -3.92 -12.03 4.50
CA TYR A 65 -5.04 -12.91 4.20
C TYR A 65 -6.25 -12.07 3.78
N ARG A 66 -6.84 -12.42 2.63
CA ARG A 66 -8.09 -11.82 2.20
C ARG A 66 -9.27 -12.42 2.94
N PHE A 67 -10.10 -11.54 3.49
CA PHE A 67 -11.42 -11.94 3.97
C PHE A 67 -12.48 -11.47 2.99
N ARG A 68 -13.39 -12.40 2.66
CA ARG A 68 -14.59 -12.11 1.88
C ARG A 68 -15.53 -11.30 2.76
N ASN A 69 -16.13 -10.24 2.24
CA ASN A 69 -17.20 -9.55 2.93
C ASN A 69 -18.46 -10.44 2.92
N PRO A 70 -18.93 -10.94 4.08
CA PRO A 70 -20.10 -11.83 4.12
C PRO A 70 -21.40 -11.13 3.72
N HIS A 71 -21.43 -9.79 3.74
CA HIS A 71 -22.60 -8.99 3.37
C HIS A 71 -22.66 -8.64 1.88
N GLU A 72 -21.61 -8.94 1.11
CA GLU A 72 -21.56 -8.64 -0.32
C GLU A 72 -22.05 -9.83 -1.16
N LYS A 73 -22.74 -9.51 -2.27
CA LYS A 73 -23.11 -10.53 -3.25
C LYS A 73 -21.85 -11.19 -3.79
N LYS A 74 -21.94 -12.49 -4.06
CA LYS A 74 -20.85 -13.24 -4.71
C LYS A 74 -20.52 -12.58 -6.05
N ASN A 75 -19.23 -12.37 -6.34
CA ASN A 75 -18.70 -11.64 -7.49
C ASN A 75 -19.01 -10.14 -7.54
N ALA A 76 -19.50 -9.54 -6.45
CA ALA A 76 -19.60 -8.09 -6.37
C ALA A 76 -18.21 -7.45 -6.40
N TYR A 77 -18.10 -6.25 -6.98
CA TYR A 77 -16.85 -5.49 -7.00
C TYR A 77 -16.25 -5.33 -5.59
N ASN A 78 -17.10 -5.13 -4.57
CA ASN A 78 -16.70 -4.94 -3.19
C ASN A 78 -16.50 -6.22 -2.37
N GLU A 79 -16.73 -7.40 -2.96
CA GLU A 79 -16.66 -8.69 -2.26
C GLU A 79 -15.36 -8.87 -1.47
N TRP A 80 -14.28 -8.25 -1.94
CA TRP A 80 -12.96 -8.33 -1.33
C TRP A 80 -12.33 -6.97 -0.99
N ASN A 81 -13.09 -5.87 -1.11
CA ASN A 81 -12.54 -4.53 -0.87
C ASN A 81 -12.23 -4.27 0.60
N SER A 82 -12.93 -4.94 1.52
CA SER A 82 -12.63 -4.91 2.96
C SER A 82 -11.22 -5.39 3.27
N SER A 83 -10.57 -6.15 2.38
CA SER A 83 -9.18 -6.55 2.56
C SER A 83 -8.19 -5.37 2.48
N LYS A 84 -8.60 -4.21 1.95
CA LYS A 84 -7.81 -2.97 2.10
C LYS A 84 -7.75 -2.48 3.54
N LEU A 85 -8.69 -2.88 4.40
CA LEU A 85 -8.66 -2.58 5.84
C LEU A 85 -7.51 -3.33 6.56
N CYS A 86 -6.86 -4.31 5.91
CA CYS A 86 -5.68 -4.97 6.48
C CYS A 86 -4.51 -3.99 6.73
N VAL A 87 -4.54 -2.78 6.16
CA VAL A 87 -3.56 -1.73 6.50
C VAL A 87 -3.54 -1.37 7.99
N TRP A 88 -4.66 -1.54 8.71
CA TRP A 88 -4.71 -1.33 10.17
C TRP A 88 -4.00 -2.42 10.98
N GLN A 89 -3.58 -3.52 10.36
CA GLN A 89 -2.80 -4.57 11.01
C GLN A 89 -1.29 -4.26 11.05
N LEU A 90 -0.86 -3.18 10.41
CA LEU A 90 0.54 -2.71 10.39
C LEU A 90 0.92 -2.00 11.71
N THR A 91 0.79 -2.70 12.83
CA THR A 91 0.95 -2.17 14.19
C THR A 91 2.39 -1.81 14.55
N GLU A 92 3.37 -2.26 13.76
CA GLU A 92 4.77 -1.86 13.90
C GLU A 92 5.05 -0.41 13.41
N TYR A 93 4.11 0.18 12.68
CA TYR A 93 4.20 1.57 12.23
C TYR A 93 3.34 2.48 13.09
N GLY A 94 3.89 3.61 13.52
CA GLY A 94 3.16 4.61 14.28
C GLY A 94 2.16 5.39 13.44
N LYS A 95 2.47 5.55 12.15
CA LYS A 95 1.58 6.17 11.17
C LYS A 95 1.85 5.67 9.77
N ILE A 96 0.79 5.56 8.99
CA ILE A 96 0.85 5.16 7.59
C ILE A 96 0.13 6.17 6.71
N ILE A 97 0.58 6.31 5.47
CA ILE A 97 -0.18 6.94 4.39
C ILE A 97 -0.53 5.84 3.39
N PHE A 98 -1.81 5.51 3.30
CA PHE A 98 -2.31 4.58 2.29
C PHE A 98 -2.46 5.29 0.95
N ILE A 99 -1.85 4.74 -0.10
CA ILE A 99 -1.93 5.26 -1.47
C ILE A 99 -2.31 4.12 -2.40
N VAL A 100 -3.31 4.35 -3.25
CA VAL A 100 -3.72 3.39 -4.28
C VAL A 100 -2.67 3.33 -5.40
N SER A 101 -2.48 2.14 -5.98
CA SER A 101 -1.42 1.87 -6.96
C SER A 101 -1.61 2.57 -8.32
N ASP A 102 -2.74 3.24 -8.55
CA ASP A 102 -3.06 4.01 -9.75
C ASP A 102 -2.81 5.52 -9.58
N VAL A 103 -2.09 5.92 -8.52
CA VAL A 103 -1.65 7.29 -8.26
C VAL A 103 -0.16 7.43 -8.50
N ILE A 104 0.26 8.60 -8.99
CA ILE A 104 1.66 9.01 -9.08
C ILE A 104 1.96 10.14 -8.09
N ILE A 105 3.11 10.06 -7.42
CA ILE A 105 3.61 11.09 -6.51
C ILE A 105 4.69 11.88 -7.23
N LEU A 106 4.46 13.19 -7.40
CA LEU A 106 5.38 14.11 -8.11
C LEU A 106 6.12 15.06 -7.16
N ARG A 107 5.69 15.16 -5.91
CA ARG A 107 6.26 16.05 -4.89
C ARG A 107 6.27 15.35 -3.55
N ASN A 108 7.22 15.70 -2.69
CA ASN A 108 7.32 15.11 -1.37
C ASN A 108 6.06 15.43 -0.55
N ILE A 109 5.40 14.39 -0.05
CA ILE A 109 4.17 14.50 0.76
C ILE A 109 4.36 14.06 2.21
N ASN A 110 5.61 13.98 2.69
CA ASN A 110 5.93 13.54 4.05
C ASN A 110 5.26 14.41 5.12
N LYS A 111 4.94 15.69 4.81
CA LYS A 111 4.22 16.58 5.72
C LYS A 111 2.87 16.01 6.19
N PHE A 112 2.24 15.12 5.42
CA PHE A 112 0.96 14.52 5.80
C PHE A 112 1.09 13.50 6.93
N PHE A 113 2.29 13.00 7.23
CA PHE A 113 2.52 12.23 8.45
C PHE A 113 2.34 13.08 9.73
N ALA A 114 2.27 14.41 9.65
CA ALA A 114 1.93 15.23 10.81
C ALA A 114 0.42 15.24 11.13
N PHE A 115 -0.44 14.82 10.19
CA PHE A 115 -1.89 14.97 10.33
C PHE A 115 -2.50 13.92 11.27
N PRO A 116 -3.65 14.21 11.92
CA PRO A 116 -4.34 13.25 12.77
C PRO A 116 -4.96 12.12 11.94
N GLN A 117 -5.12 10.96 12.57
CA GLN A 117 -5.97 9.90 12.03
C GLN A 117 -7.44 10.23 12.35
N LEU A 118 -8.40 10.22 11.42
CA LEU A 118 -8.38 9.87 10.00
C LEU A 118 -8.43 11.14 9.13
N SER A 119 -7.43 11.35 8.28
CA SER A 119 -7.37 12.47 7.33
C SER A 119 -7.37 11.94 5.89
N ASN A 120 -8.08 12.59 4.98
CA ASN A 120 -8.09 12.26 3.56
C ASN A 120 -7.92 13.51 2.69
N MET A 121 -7.42 13.31 1.46
CA MET A 121 -7.48 14.34 0.42
C MET A 121 -8.70 14.04 -0.45
N ILE A 122 -9.60 15.01 -0.57
CA ILE A 122 -10.72 14.93 -1.51
C ILE A 122 -10.24 15.51 -2.84
N LYS A 123 -10.59 14.83 -3.93
CA LYS A 123 -10.27 15.25 -5.31
C LYS A 123 -11.24 16.34 -5.77
#